data_AF-A0A7K0E3L8-F1
#
_entry.id   AF-A0A7K0E3L8-F1
#
_cell.length_a   1.000
_cell.length_b   1.000
_cell.length_c   1.000
_cell.angle_alpha   90.00
_cell.angle_beta   90.00
_cell.angle_gamma   90.00
#
_symmetry.space_group_name_H-M   'P 1'
#
loop_
_entity.id
_entity.type
_entity.pdbx_description
1 polymer ?
#
loop_
_entity_poly.entity_id
_entity_poly.type
_entity_poly.pdbx_seq_one_letter_code
_entity_poly.pdbx_strand_id
1 'polypeptide(L)'
;MNAQLKNTEKSYVIRELQRKRTAVAQLQRKLNSYKCVPQTFHLFEKMAVLKEELVALANNTSELVATLQINDIVIVDYLENVELQFKRFNTLHTEIENYIQSAR
;
A
#
# COMPACT_ATOMS: atom_id res chain seq x y z
N MET A 1 14.26 -12.78 12.59
CA MET A 1 14.84 -12.44 11.27
C MET A 1 13.83 -12.35 10.11
N ASN A 2 12.56 -12.77 10.26
CA ASN A 2 11.61 -12.84 9.14
C ASN A 2 10.73 -11.60 8.89
N ALA A 3 10.56 -10.70 9.86
CA ALA A 3 9.68 -9.52 9.70
C ALA A 3 10.32 -8.41 8.84
N GLN A 4 11.64 -8.23 8.95
CA GLN A 4 12.40 -7.22 8.20
C GLN A 4 12.45 -7.54 6.69
N LEU A 5 12.63 -8.81 6.32
CA LEU A 5 12.59 -9.26 4.92
C LEU A 5 11.21 -9.00 4.28
N LYS A 6 10.12 -9.37 4.96
CA LYS A 6 8.74 -9.15 4.48
C LYS A 6 8.40 -7.68 4.29
N ASN A 7 8.87 -6.81 5.18
CA ASN A 7 8.66 -5.35 5.07
C ASN A 7 9.45 -4.77 3.86
N THR A 8 10.64 -5.31 3.59
CA THR A 8 11.46 -4.89 2.45
C THR A 8 10.85 -5.35 1.12
N GLU A 9 10.33 -6.57 1.05
CA GLU A 9 9.63 -7.12 -0.12
C GLU A 9 8.35 -6.34 -0.43
N LYS A 10 7.54 -6.04 0.60
CA LYS A 10 6.33 -5.23 0.46
C LYS A 10 6.64 -3.81 -0.01
N SER A 11 7.64 -3.17 0.60
CA SER A 11 8.10 -1.83 0.20
C SER A 11 8.56 -1.80 -1.26
N TYR A 12 9.27 -2.84 -1.69
CA TYR A 12 9.66 -3.02 -3.09
C TYR A 12 8.45 -3.16 -4.01
N VAL A 13 7.47 -4.01 -3.65
CA VAL A 13 6.24 -4.20 -4.43
C VAL A 13 5.43 -2.91 -4.54
N ILE A 14 5.28 -2.15 -3.46
CA ILE A 14 4.60 -0.84 -3.47
C ILE A 14 5.32 0.12 -4.42
N ARG A 15 6.66 0.19 -4.36
CA ARG A 15 7.46 1.06 -5.23
C ARG A 15 7.33 0.68 -6.70
N GLU A 16 7.33 -0.61 -7.00
CA GLU A 16 7.12 -1.10 -8.37
C GLU A 16 5.71 -0.81 -8.86
N LEU A 17 4.67 -1.01 -8.04
CA LEU A 17 3.29 -0.65 -8.39
C LEU A 17 3.14 0.85 -8.65
N GLN A 18 3.78 1.70 -7.85
CA GLN A 18 3.81 3.15 -8.07
C GLN A 18 4.49 3.52 -9.40
N ARG A 19 5.63 2.89 -9.72
CA ARG A 19 6.31 3.08 -11.01
C ARG A 19 5.43 2.66 -12.19
N LYS A 20 4.76 1.51 -12.08
CA LYS A 20 3.81 1.04 -13.10
C LYS A 20 2.64 2.01 -13.27
N ARG A 21 2.09 2.54 -12.17
CA ARG A 21 1.04 3.56 -12.22
C ARG A 21 1.50 4.82 -12.95
N THR A 22 2.72 5.31 -12.68
CA THR A 22 3.28 6.46 -13.40
C THR A 22 3.41 6.17 -14.90
N ALA A 23 3.87 4.97 -15.28
CA ALA A 23 3.97 4.57 -16.68
C ALA A 23 2.59 4.51 -17.37
N VAL A 24 1.57 3.98 -16.70
CA VAL A 24 0.18 3.97 -17.21
C VAL A 24 -0.33 5.39 -17.45
N ALA A 25 -0.09 6.31 -16.52
CA ALA A 25 -0.46 7.72 -16.68
C ALA A 25 0.24 8.38 -17.88
N GLN A 26 1.52 8.04 -18.12
CA GLN A 26 2.25 8.52 -19.30
C GLN A 26 1.67 7.94 -20.61
N LEU A 27 1.30 6.66 -20.63
CA LEU A 27 0.67 6.03 -21.78
C LEU A 27 -0.71 6.63 -22.08
N GLN A 28 -1.52 6.91 -21.07
CA GLN A 28 -2.80 7.62 -21.23
C GLN A 28 -2.59 9.01 -21.83
N ARG A 29 -1.63 9.79 -21.32
CA ARG A 29 -1.30 11.12 -21.89
C ARG A 29 -0.87 11.02 -23.34
N LYS A 30 -0.03 10.03 -23.68
CA LYS A 30 0.42 9.79 -25.05
C LYS A 30 -0.76 9.43 -25.96
N LEU A 31 -1.63 8.52 -25.51
CA LEU A 31 -2.81 8.10 -26.28
C LEU A 31 -3.79 9.25 -26.52
N ASN A 32 -3.95 10.15 -25.54
CA ASN A 32 -4.78 11.35 -25.65
C ASN A 32 -4.13 12.48 -26.45
N SER A 33 -2.81 12.44 -26.68
CA SER A 33 -2.09 13.44 -27.47
C SER A 33 -2.21 13.23 -28.99
N TYR A 34 -2.65 12.04 -29.43
CA TYR A 34 -2.86 11.77 -30.84
C TYR A 34 -4.02 12.60 -31.37
N LYS A 35 -3.69 13.55 -32.27
CA LYS A 35 -4.66 14.43 -32.93
C LYS A 35 -5.33 13.79 -34.15
N CYS A 36 -4.72 12.76 -34.73
CA CYS A 36 -5.29 12.03 -35.87
C CYS A 36 -6.22 10.93 -35.36
N VAL A 37 -7.47 10.99 -35.79
CA VAL A 37 -8.44 9.91 -35.57
C VAL A 37 -8.14 8.78 -36.57
N PRO A 38 -8.17 7.50 -36.15
CA PRO A 38 -7.98 6.41 -37.08
C PRO A 38 -9.04 6.45 -38.19
N GLN A 39 -8.60 6.37 -39.45
CA GLN A 39 -9.50 6.50 -40.62
C GLN A 39 -10.34 5.24 -40.87
N THR A 40 -9.99 4.12 -40.23
CA THR A 40 -10.73 2.86 -40.31
C THR A 40 -11.45 2.58 -39.00
N PHE A 41 -12.73 2.21 -39.08
CA PHE A 41 -13.59 1.89 -37.93
C PHE A 41 -12.94 0.90 -36.94
N HIS A 42 -12.31 -0.18 -37.42
CA HIS A 42 -11.59 -1.16 -36.58
C HIS A 42 -10.48 -0.55 -35.72
N LEU A 43 -9.74 0.41 -36.26
CA LEU A 43 -8.67 1.08 -35.51
C LEU A 43 -9.25 2.08 -34.49
N PHE A 44 -10.41 2.66 -34.76
CA PHE A 44 -11.14 3.50 -33.80
C PHE A 44 -11.62 2.67 -32.61
N GLU A 45 -12.27 1.53 -32.84
CA GLU A 45 -12.71 0.61 -31.78
C GLU A 45 -11.53 0.12 -30.94
N LYS A 46 -10.44 -0.31 -31.58
CA LYS A 46 -9.21 -0.71 -30.85
C LYS A 46 -8.64 0.42 -29.98
N MET A 47 -8.69 1.66 -30.45
CA MET A 47 -8.23 2.81 -29.68
C MET A 47 -9.15 3.12 -28.50
N ALA A 48 -10.47 2.92 -28.66
CA ALA A 48 -11.43 3.06 -27.57
C ALA A 48 -11.22 1.99 -26.49
N VAL A 49 -11.12 0.72 -26.89
CA VAL A 49 -10.81 -0.40 -25.98
C VAL A 49 -9.51 -0.15 -25.22
N LEU A 50 -8.45 0.29 -25.91
CA LEU A 50 -7.16 0.59 -25.27
C LEU A 50 -7.25 1.72 -24.23
N LYS A 51 -8.11 2.73 -24.45
CA LYS A 51 -8.35 3.79 -23.46
C LYS A 51 -9.05 3.22 -22.22
N GLU A 52 -10.08 2.41 -22.40
CA GLU A 52 -10.82 1.78 -21.31
C GLU A 52 -9.92 0.84 -20.50
N GLU A 53 -9.14 -0.01 -21.16
CA GLU A 53 -8.18 -0.90 -20.51
C GLU A 53 -7.12 -0.14 -19.71
N LEU A 54 -6.61 0.98 -20.23
CA LEU A 54 -5.66 1.82 -19.49
C LEU A 54 -6.29 2.48 -18.26
N VAL A 55 -7.56 2.87 -18.33
CA VAL A 55 -8.30 3.41 -17.17
C VAL A 55 -8.51 2.31 -16.13
N ALA A 56 -8.96 1.13 -16.54
CA ALA A 56 -9.13 -0.02 -15.65
C ALA A 56 -7.80 -0.40 -14.97
N LEU A 57 -6.70 -0.44 -15.73
CA LEU A 57 -5.37 -0.72 -15.19
C LEU A 57 -4.89 0.34 -14.19
N ALA A 58 -5.18 1.61 -14.45
CA ALA A 58 -4.88 2.70 -13.51
C ALA A 58 -5.68 2.55 -12.20
N ASN A 59 -6.95 2.21 -12.27
CA ASN A 59 -7.80 2.00 -11.10
C ASN A 59 -7.33 0.80 -10.27
N ASN A 60 -7.11 -0.34 -10.92
CA ASN A 60 -6.67 -1.57 -10.24
C ASN A 60 -5.32 -1.38 -9.54
N THR A 61 -4.37 -0.71 -10.18
CA THR A 61 -3.07 -0.41 -9.56
C THR A 61 -3.19 0.58 -8.39
N SER A 62 -4.14 1.52 -8.46
CA SER A 62 -4.43 2.44 -7.36
C SER A 62 -4.98 1.72 -6.14
N GLU A 63 -5.93 0.82 -6.36
CA GLU A 63 -6.57 0.03 -5.32
C GLU A 63 -5.58 -0.90 -4.63
N LEU A 64 -4.76 -1.61 -5.41
CA LEU A 64 -3.71 -2.48 -4.87
C LEU A 64 -2.71 -1.73 -3.98
N VAL A 65 -2.30 -0.53 -4.38
CA VAL A 65 -1.42 0.31 -3.54
C VAL A 65 -2.12 0.71 -2.24
N ALA A 66 -3.39 1.13 -2.32
CA ALA A 66 -4.16 1.54 -1.15
C ALA A 66 -4.36 0.38 -0.17
N THR A 67 -4.75 -0.81 -0.65
CA THR A 67 -4.91 -2.01 0.19
C THR A 67 -3.60 -2.39 0.88
N LEU A 68 -2.48 -2.34 0.16
CA LEU A 68 -1.18 -2.65 0.74
C LEU A 68 -0.79 -1.64 1.83
N GLN A 69 -1.06 -0.35 1.63
CA GLN A 69 -0.78 0.70 2.62
C GLN A 69 -1.69 0.61 3.85
N ILE A 70 -2.99 0.39 3.67
CA ILE A 70 -3.95 0.21 4.78
C ILE A 70 -3.52 -0.96 5.67
N ASN A 71 -3.12 -2.08 5.06
CA ASN A 71 -2.65 -3.24 5.81
C ASN A 71 -1.39 -2.94 6.65
N ASP A 72 -0.51 -2.02 6.23
CA ASP A 72 0.62 -1.60 7.07
C ASP A 72 0.17 -0.76 8.27
N ILE A 73 -0.74 0.20 8.05
CA ILE A 73 -1.28 1.04 9.12
C ILE A 73 -1.88 0.17 10.22
N VAL A 74 -2.72 -0.80 9.83
CA VAL A 74 -3.34 -1.74 10.78
C VAL A 74 -2.30 -2.54 11.56
N ILE A 75 -1.25 -3.05 10.90
CA ILE A 75 -0.18 -3.82 11.59
C ILE A 75 0.57 -2.95 12.60
N VAL A 76 0.86 -1.68 12.25
CA VAL A 76 1.54 -0.74 13.14
C VAL A 76 0.68 -0.44 14.36
N ASP A 77 -0.61 -0.15 14.17
CA ASP A 77 -1.55 0.12 15.26
C ASP A 77 -1.64 -1.07 16.25
N TYR A 78 -1.63 -2.30 15.73
CA TYR A 78 -1.61 -3.51 16.56
C TYR A 78 -0.30 -3.64 17.37
N LEU A 79 0.85 -3.34 16.78
CA LEU A 79 2.14 -3.37 17.46
C LEU A 79 2.21 -2.33 18.59
N GLU A 80 1.77 -1.10 18.33
CA GLU A 80 1.73 -0.04 19.34
C GLU A 80 0.82 -0.41 20.52
N ASN A 81 -0.32 -1.04 20.25
CA ASN A 81 -1.20 -1.54 21.31
C ASN A 81 -0.49 -2.60 22.17
N VAL A 82 0.18 -3.57 21.55
CA VAL A 82 0.93 -4.60 22.27
C VAL A 82 2.04 -3.99 23.14
N GLU A 83 2.80 -3.02 22.64
CA GLU A 83 3.81 -2.31 23.44
C GLU A 83 3.18 -1.56 24.62
N LEU A 84 2.02 -0.95 24.44
CA LEU A 84 1.30 -0.29 25.53
C LEU A 84 0.87 -1.29 26.60
N GLN A 85 0.38 -2.47 26.22
CA GLN A 85 0.04 -3.53 27.17
C GLN A 85 1.27 -4.00 27.95
N PHE A 86 2.41 -4.18 27.27
CA PHE A 86 3.67 -4.54 27.92
C PHE A 86 4.12 -3.49 28.94
N LYS A 87 4.04 -2.19 28.59
CA LYS A 87 4.37 -1.11 29.53
C LYS A 87 3.47 -1.16 30.75
N ARG A 88 2.15 -1.30 30.57
CA ARG A 88 1.19 -1.40 31.68
C ARG A 88 1.50 -2.58 32.58
N PHE A 89 1.81 -3.73 32.00
CA PHE A 89 2.19 -4.92 32.75
C PHE A 89 3.46 -4.68 33.57
N ASN A 90 4.50 -4.11 32.96
CA ASN A 90 5.76 -3.83 33.66
C ASN A 90 5.56 -2.81 34.80
N THR A 91 4.74 -1.79 34.59
CA THR A 91 4.38 -0.83 35.66
C THR A 91 3.71 -1.56 36.82
N LEU A 92 2.68 -2.36 36.54
CA LEU A 92 1.95 -3.11 37.57
C LEU A 92 2.88 -4.10 38.30
N HIS A 93 3.74 -4.80 37.58
CA HIS A 93 4.74 -5.70 38.16
C HIS A 93 5.65 -4.96 39.14
N THR A 94 6.15 -3.80 38.73
CA THR A 94 7.01 -2.94 39.57
C THR A 94 6.27 -2.45 40.82
N GLU A 95 5.00 -2.06 40.69
CA GLU A 95 4.15 -1.65 41.82
C GLU A 95 3.96 -2.79 42.83
N ILE A 96 3.73 -4.01 42.34
CA ILE A 96 3.61 -5.20 43.19
C ILE A 96 4.94 -5.52 43.90
N GLU A 97 6.07 -5.48 43.19
CA GLU A 97 7.39 -5.68 43.79
C GLU A 97 7.67 -4.68 44.91
N ASN A 98 7.36 -3.40 44.67
CA ASN A 98 7.52 -2.34 45.67
C ASN A 98 6.62 -2.57 46.89
N TYR A 99 5.36 -2.96 46.68
CA TYR A 99 4.44 -3.30 47.77
C TYR A 99 5.00 -4.43 48.64
N ILE A 100 5.46 -5.53 48.03
CA ILE A 100 6.04 -6.68 48.74
C ILE A 100 7.27 -6.27 49.55
N GLN A 101 8.13 -5.41 48.99
CA GLN A 101 9.32 -4.92 49.71
C GLN A 101 8.97 -4.00 50.88
N SER A 102 7.94 -3.16 50.74
CA SER A 102 7.49 -2.24 51.80
C SER A 102 6.69 -2.91 52.93
N ALA A 103 6.14 -4.10 52.68
CA ALA A 103 5.36 -4.87 53.64
C ALA A 103 6.22 -5.85 54.48
N ARG A 104 7.54 -5.89 54.24
CA ARG A 104 8.53 -6.61 55.07
C ARG A 104 9.19 -5.67 56.07
#